data_AF-A0A1D2R2A7-F1
#
_entry.id   AF-A0A1D2R2A7-F1
#
_cell.length_a   1.000
_cell.length_b   1.000
_cell.length_c   1.000
_cell.angle_alpha   90.00
_cell.angle_beta   90.00
_cell.angle_gamma   90.00
#
_symmetry.space_group_name_H-M   'P 1'
#
loop_
_entity.id
_entity.type
_entity.pdbx_description
1 polymer ?
#
loop_
_entity_poly.entity_id
_entity_poly.type
_entity_poly.pdbx_seq_one_letter_code
_entity_poly.pdbx_strand_id
1 'polypeptide(L)'
;MVIPGVEVSSAEGHILCMGSAPRMEIGLAPEDVIERIHQSGGIAIAVHPYDSFRSGVGDLVYKLDFDAVEVYNGHTIMSGRNINKIADELGLPKTGGSDAHSLRELGNIHMFTDDEVTINSADDVIDAILNKKTDFIAKTSVERMLDYGAGFVDRIV
;
A
#
# COMPACT_ATOMS: atom_id res chain seq x y z
N MET A 1 -5.16 16.62 -2.69
CA MET A 1 -3.82 16.35 -3.27
C MET A 1 -3.84 14.99 -3.94
N VAL A 2 -3.00 14.75 -4.93
CA VAL A 2 -2.83 13.43 -5.56
C VAL A 2 -1.35 13.08 -5.52
N ILE A 3 -1.02 11.87 -5.09
CA ILE A 3 0.35 11.34 -5.06
C ILE A 3 0.47 10.37 -6.24
N PRO A 4 1.44 10.56 -7.14
CA PRO A 4 1.66 9.62 -8.23
C PRO A 4 2.13 8.28 -7.68
N GLY A 5 1.67 7.20 -8.30
CA GLY A 5 2.07 5.85 -7.95
C GLY A 5 1.76 4.88 -9.08
N VAL A 6 2.41 3.71 -9.05
CA VAL A 6 2.16 2.61 -9.98
C VAL A 6 2.43 1.29 -9.29
N GLU A 7 1.50 0.35 -9.43
CA GLU A 7 1.74 -1.04 -9.05
C GLU A 7 2.43 -1.75 -10.21
N VAL A 8 3.63 -2.27 -9.97
CA VAL A 8 4.45 -2.93 -10.97
C VAL A 8 4.37 -4.43 -10.76
N SER A 9 3.90 -5.15 -11.78
CA SER A 9 3.95 -6.61 -11.82
C SER A 9 5.36 -7.08 -12.18
N SER A 10 6.18 -7.36 -11.16
CA SER A 10 7.51 -7.98 -11.32
C SER A 10 7.39 -9.48 -11.62
N ALA A 11 8.52 -10.14 -11.87
CA ALA A 11 8.58 -11.58 -12.12
C ALA A 11 8.10 -12.42 -10.91
N GLU A 12 8.21 -11.90 -9.69
CA GLU A 12 7.94 -12.64 -8.45
C GLU A 12 6.93 -11.93 -7.53
N GLY A 13 6.13 -11.04 -8.08
CA GLY A 13 5.01 -10.42 -7.38
C GLY A 13 4.85 -8.93 -7.64
N HIS A 14 3.88 -8.33 -6.98
CA HIS A 14 3.56 -6.93 -7.15
C HIS A 14 4.34 -6.05 -6.17
N ILE A 15 4.83 -4.93 -6.69
CA ILE A 15 5.55 -3.91 -5.92
C ILE A 15 4.89 -2.58 -6.22
N LEU A 16 4.49 -1.85 -5.18
CA LEU A 16 3.91 -0.52 -5.35
C LEU A 16 5.01 0.53 -5.30
N CYS A 17 5.10 1.32 -6.37
CA CYS A 17 5.82 2.57 -6.40
C CYS A 17 4.90 3.69 -5.94
N MET A 18 5.34 4.48 -4.97
CA MET A 18 4.64 5.70 -4.53
C MET A 18 5.59 6.91 -4.57
N GLY A 19 5.07 8.08 -4.95
CA GLY A 19 5.86 9.29 -5.17
C GLY A 19 6.36 9.47 -6.60
N SER A 20 6.29 8.41 -7.41
CA SER A 20 6.64 8.44 -8.83
C SER A 20 5.80 7.42 -9.61
N ALA A 21 5.84 7.51 -10.93
CA ALA A 21 5.15 6.58 -11.83
C ALA A 21 6.04 6.24 -13.05
N PRO A 22 7.23 5.64 -12.83
CA PRO A 22 8.11 5.25 -13.91
C PRO A 22 7.45 4.19 -14.81
N ARG A 23 7.69 4.28 -16.12
CA ARG A 23 7.31 3.20 -17.04
C ARG A 23 8.31 2.06 -16.91
N MET A 24 7.80 0.86 -16.68
CA MET A 24 8.60 -0.35 -16.57
C MET A 24 8.02 -1.45 -17.44
N GLU A 25 8.88 -2.36 -17.87
CA GLU A 25 8.45 -3.61 -18.49
C GLU A 25 7.87 -4.54 -17.42
N ILE A 26 6.86 -5.34 -17.79
CA ILE A 26 6.27 -6.35 -16.91
C ILE A 26 7.26 -7.51 -16.79
N GLY A 27 7.37 -8.09 -15.59
CA GLY A 27 8.17 -9.29 -15.37
C GLY A 27 9.67 -9.04 -15.20
N LEU A 28 10.08 -7.80 -14.90
CA LEU A 28 11.44 -7.51 -14.43
C LEU A 28 11.72 -8.20 -13.09
N ALA A 29 13.00 -8.43 -12.78
CA ALA A 29 13.39 -8.92 -11.47
C ALA A 29 12.92 -7.93 -10.38
N PRO A 30 12.38 -8.41 -9.24
CA PRO A 30 11.94 -7.55 -8.14
C PRO A 30 12.99 -6.51 -7.71
N GLU A 31 14.27 -6.91 -7.67
CA GLU A 31 15.39 -6.05 -7.32
C GLU A 31 15.57 -4.90 -8.31
N ASP A 32 15.51 -5.20 -9.61
CA ASP A 32 15.60 -4.20 -10.68
C ASP A 32 14.40 -3.24 -10.63
N VAL A 33 13.21 -3.74 -10.25
CA VAL A 33 12.02 -2.90 -10.05
C VAL A 33 12.23 -1.93 -8.91
N ILE A 34 12.68 -2.40 -7.74
CA ILE A 34 12.97 -1.57 -6.58
C ILE A 34 14.02 -0.50 -6.93
N GLU A 35 15.12 -0.90 -7.56
CA GLU A 35 16.17 0.04 -7.96
C GLU A 35 15.63 1.14 -8.89
N ARG A 36 14.81 0.77 -9.88
CA ARG A 36 14.19 1.74 -10.80
C ARG A 36 13.19 2.65 -10.10
N ILE A 37 12.45 2.15 -9.10
CA ILE A 37 11.56 2.97 -8.28
C ILE A 37 12.38 4.05 -7.56
N HIS A 38 13.47 3.66 -6.88
CA HIS A 38 14.35 4.59 -6.19
C HIS A 38 15.00 5.60 -7.13
N GLN A 39 15.50 5.15 -8.29
CA GLN A 39 16.07 6.04 -9.33
C GLN A 39 15.05 7.05 -9.86
N SER A 40 13.74 6.72 -9.81
CA SER A 40 12.66 7.62 -10.22
C SER A 40 12.18 8.56 -9.11
N GLY A 41 12.79 8.51 -7.92
CA GLY A 41 12.42 9.31 -6.75
C GLY A 41 11.20 8.79 -5.99
N GLY A 42 10.72 7.57 -6.30
CA GLY A 42 9.64 6.92 -5.56
C GLY A 42 10.18 6.01 -4.46
N ILE A 43 9.26 5.56 -3.60
CA ILE A 43 9.53 4.50 -2.62
C ILE A 43 8.87 3.19 -3.03
N ALA A 44 9.52 2.08 -2.72
CA ALA A 44 9.09 0.73 -3.04
C ALA A 44 8.38 0.08 -1.84
N ILE A 45 7.12 -0.28 -2.03
CA ILE A 45 6.25 -0.85 -1.00
C ILE A 45 5.94 -2.31 -1.36
N ALA A 46 6.21 -3.22 -0.43
CA ALA A 46 5.79 -4.61 -0.54
C ALA A 46 4.28 -4.70 -0.31
N VAL A 47 3.49 -4.81 -1.38
CA VAL A 47 2.03 -4.92 -1.31
C VAL A 47 1.59 -6.37 -1.12
N HIS A 48 0.57 -6.55 -0.27
CA HIS A 48 -0.04 -7.84 0.08
C HIS A 48 0.92 -9.05 0.00
N PRO A 49 2.06 -9.04 0.73
CA PRO A 49 3.20 -9.92 0.44
C PRO A 49 2.86 -11.41 0.52
N TYR A 50 1.91 -11.81 1.37
CA TYR A 50 1.51 -13.22 1.52
C TYR A 50 0.13 -13.52 0.93
N ASP A 51 -0.37 -12.66 0.05
CA ASP A 51 -1.57 -12.94 -0.75
C ASP A 51 -1.15 -13.64 -2.06
N SER A 52 -1.18 -14.97 -2.05
CA SER A 52 -0.81 -15.77 -3.23
C SER A 52 -1.82 -15.63 -4.38
N PHE A 53 -3.05 -15.17 -4.12
CA PHE A 53 -4.05 -14.94 -5.16
C PHE A 53 -3.80 -13.65 -5.94
N ARG A 54 -3.12 -12.67 -5.33
CA ARG A 54 -2.80 -11.37 -5.91
C ARG A 54 -1.33 -11.18 -6.25
N SER A 55 -0.56 -12.27 -6.30
CA SER A 55 0.87 -12.22 -6.61
C SER A 55 1.68 -11.39 -5.59
N GLY A 56 1.50 -11.63 -4.30
CA GLY A 56 2.37 -11.06 -3.27
C GLY A 56 3.83 -11.54 -3.38
N VAL A 57 4.77 -10.67 -2.98
CA VAL A 57 6.23 -10.92 -3.06
C VAL A 57 6.78 -11.96 -2.06
N GLY A 58 5.93 -12.46 -1.16
CA GLY A 58 6.27 -13.50 -0.19
C GLY A 58 7.46 -13.15 0.70
N ASP A 59 8.38 -14.12 0.83
CA ASP A 59 9.59 -13.97 1.66
C ASP A 59 10.65 -13.04 1.03
N LEU A 60 10.41 -12.46 -0.16
CA LEU A 60 11.28 -11.41 -0.70
C LEU A 60 11.27 -10.15 0.18
N VAL A 61 10.22 -9.93 0.98
CA VAL A 61 10.17 -8.82 1.95
C VAL A 61 11.33 -8.83 2.95
N TYR A 62 11.94 -10.00 3.22
CA TYR A 62 13.13 -10.11 4.09
C TYR A 62 14.46 -9.96 3.35
N LYS A 63 14.43 -10.05 2.01
CA LYS A 63 15.63 -10.18 1.18
C LYS A 63 15.95 -8.90 0.43
N LEU A 64 14.93 -8.09 0.15
CA LEU A 64 15.03 -6.92 -0.71
C LEU A 64 14.81 -5.64 0.07
N ASP A 65 15.28 -4.54 -0.51
CA ASP A 65 15.31 -3.21 0.12
C ASP A 65 13.98 -2.47 -0.08
N PHE A 66 12.91 -3.01 0.50
CA PHE A 66 11.61 -2.34 0.53
C PHE A 66 11.61 -1.20 1.56
N ASP A 67 11.01 -0.07 1.21
CA ASP A 67 10.90 1.09 2.09
C ASP A 67 9.73 0.98 3.07
N ALA A 68 8.71 0.20 2.72
CA ALA A 68 7.54 -0.04 3.55
C ALA A 68 6.82 -1.34 3.16
N VAL A 69 5.84 -1.75 3.98
CA VAL A 69 5.02 -2.93 3.73
C VAL A 69 3.54 -2.66 3.95
N GLU A 70 2.71 -3.13 3.03
CA GLU A 70 1.25 -3.05 3.14
C GLU A 70 0.76 -4.08 4.15
N VAL A 71 0.32 -3.60 5.31
CA VAL A 71 -0.21 -4.43 6.41
C VAL A 71 -1.73 -4.59 6.33
N TYR A 72 -2.40 -3.67 5.64
CA TYR A 72 -3.85 -3.60 5.53
C TYR A 72 -4.26 -3.36 4.09
N ASN A 73 -4.81 -4.37 3.44
CA ASN A 73 -5.36 -4.29 2.09
C ASN A 73 -6.88 -4.54 2.15
N GLY A 74 -7.67 -3.67 1.53
CA GLY A 74 -9.14 -3.70 1.57
C GLY A 74 -9.79 -4.99 1.05
N HIS A 75 -8.98 -5.82 0.42
CA HIS A 75 -9.34 -6.87 -0.50
C HIS A 75 -8.59 -8.19 -0.21
N THR A 76 -7.61 -8.16 0.70
CA THR A 76 -7.00 -9.35 1.27
C THR A 76 -7.94 -9.96 2.32
N ILE A 77 -8.45 -11.16 2.02
CA ILE A 77 -9.40 -11.89 2.87
C ILE A 77 -8.65 -12.73 3.92
N MET A 78 -7.50 -13.30 3.56
CA MET A 78 -6.65 -14.09 4.45
C MET A 78 -5.19 -13.88 4.07
N SER A 79 -4.39 -13.34 4.99
CA SER A 79 -2.94 -13.41 4.89
C SER A 79 -2.47 -14.69 5.58
N GLY A 80 -1.64 -15.50 4.91
CA GLY A 80 -1.04 -16.70 5.50
C GLY A 80 -0.08 -16.40 6.66
N ARG A 81 0.27 -15.12 6.90
CA ARG A 81 1.15 -14.67 7.97
C ARG A 81 0.65 -13.39 8.65
N ASN A 82 1.15 -13.09 9.85
CA ASN A 82 0.87 -11.83 10.52
C ASN A 82 1.79 -10.72 9.97
N ILE A 83 1.33 -9.96 8.99
CA ILE A 83 2.14 -8.94 8.29
C ILE A 83 2.56 -7.82 9.24
N ASN A 84 1.69 -7.43 10.17
CA ASN A 84 2.03 -6.44 11.20
C ASN A 84 3.27 -6.85 11.99
N LYS A 85 3.32 -8.11 12.42
CA LYS A 85 4.48 -8.65 13.15
C LYS A 85 5.74 -8.65 12.28
N ILE A 86 5.61 -8.98 10.99
CA ILE A 86 6.74 -8.99 10.05
C ILE A 86 7.29 -7.57 9.86
N ALA A 87 6.41 -6.58 9.68
CA ALA A 87 6.78 -5.18 9.59
C ALA A 87 7.54 -4.71 10.85
N ASP A 88 7.05 -5.09 12.03
CA ASP A 88 7.69 -4.76 13.31
C ASP A 88 9.06 -5.43 13.46
N GLU A 89 9.18 -6.71 13.08
CA GLU A 89 10.44 -7.48 13.11
C GLU A 89 11.50 -6.89 12.16
N LEU A 90 11.09 -6.45 10.97
CA LEU A 90 11.96 -5.82 9.98
C LEU A 90 12.22 -4.33 10.27
N GLY A 91 11.45 -3.74 11.19
CA GLY A 91 11.48 -2.30 11.43
C GLY A 91 11.00 -1.48 10.24
N LEU A 92 10.21 -2.06 9.33
CA LEU A 92 9.68 -1.35 8.16
C LEU A 92 8.47 -0.48 8.54
N PRO A 93 8.36 0.72 7.95
CA PRO A 93 7.11 1.47 7.89
C PRO A 93 5.95 0.62 7.39
N LYS A 94 4.77 0.91 7.94
CA LYS A 94 3.52 0.22 7.59
C LYS A 94 2.74 1.10 6.63
N THR A 95 2.09 0.49 5.65
CA THR A 95 1.14 1.15 4.75
C THR A 95 -0.16 0.34 4.66
N GLY A 96 -1.20 0.96 4.10
CA GLY A 96 -2.50 0.33 3.98
C GLY A 96 -3.36 1.04 2.95
N GLY A 97 -4.05 0.26 2.14
CA GLY A 97 -4.80 0.73 0.99
C GLY A 97 -6.15 0.05 0.87
N SER A 98 -7.12 0.78 0.32
CA SER A 98 -8.44 0.22 0.01
C SER A 98 -8.40 -0.77 -1.16
N ASP A 99 -7.40 -0.67 -2.04
CA ASP A 99 -7.32 -1.43 -3.31
C ASP A 99 -8.65 -1.35 -4.10
N ALA A 100 -9.19 -0.13 -4.19
CA ALA A 100 -10.54 0.10 -4.65
C ALA A 100 -10.67 -0.11 -6.17
N HIS A 101 -11.51 -1.07 -6.55
CA HIS A 101 -11.95 -1.35 -7.92
C HIS A 101 -13.34 -0.77 -8.22
N SER A 102 -14.00 -0.21 -7.21
CA SER A 102 -15.28 0.48 -7.31
C SER A 102 -15.37 1.68 -6.35
N LEU A 103 -16.26 2.64 -6.62
CA LEU A 103 -16.45 3.81 -5.76
C LEU A 103 -16.84 3.45 -4.31
N ARG A 104 -17.51 2.32 -4.11
CA ARG A 104 -17.92 1.84 -2.77
C ARG A 104 -16.74 1.33 -1.95
N GLU A 105 -15.64 0.99 -2.60
CA GLU A 105 -14.43 0.50 -1.93
C GLU A 105 -13.50 1.63 -1.50
N LEU A 106 -13.67 2.82 -2.07
CA LEU A 106 -12.84 3.98 -1.79
C LEU A 106 -12.87 4.31 -0.29
N GLY A 107 -11.69 4.40 0.32
CA GLY A 107 -11.54 4.77 1.73
C GLY A 107 -11.92 3.67 2.73
N ASN A 108 -12.22 2.44 2.28
CA ASN A 108 -12.43 1.29 3.17
C ASN A 108 -11.22 1.04 4.09
N ILE A 109 -10.03 1.35 3.60
CA ILE A 109 -8.81 1.48 4.39
C ILE A 109 -8.20 2.81 3.98
N HIS A 110 -7.89 3.64 4.96
CA HIS A 110 -7.17 4.89 4.77
C HIS A 110 -6.19 5.12 5.90
N MET A 111 -5.12 5.84 5.57
CA MET A 111 -4.09 6.24 6.51
C MET A 111 -4.38 7.66 7.00
N PHE A 112 -4.02 7.93 8.24
CA PHE A 112 -3.96 9.28 8.79
C PHE A 112 -2.59 9.51 9.41
N THR A 113 -2.16 10.77 9.46
CA THR A 113 -0.93 11.19 10.12
C THR A 113 -1.22 11.65 11.53
N ASP A 114 -0.20 11.66 12.39
CA ASP A 114 -0.31 12.27 13.71
C ASP A 114 -0.70 13.76 13.61
N ASP A 115 -1.39 14.29 14.63
CA ASP A 115 -1.90 15.67 14.67
C ASP A 115 -0.79 16.74 14.50
N GLU A 116 0.46 16.40 14.84
CA GLU A 116 1.64 17.27 14.73
C GLU A 116 2.24 17.31 13.32
N VAL A 117 1.83 16.41 12.43
CA VAL A 117 2.35 16.34 11.05
C VAL A 117 1.53 17.24 10.15
N THR A 118 2.20 18.22 9.55
CA THR A 118 1.58 19.07 8.52
C THR A 118 1.94 18.57 7.14
N ILE A 119 0.93 18.27 6.32
CA ILE A 119 1.09 17.80 4.94
C ILE A 119 0.79 18.94 3.96
N ASN A 120 1.79 19.38 3.21
CA ASN A 120 1.64 20.41 2.17
C ASN A 120 1.98 19.89 0.76
N SER A 121 2.63 18.73 0.67
CA SER A 121 3.13 18.13 -0.56
C SER A 121 3.05 16.60 -0.51
N ALA A 122 3.25 15.96 -1.67
CA ALA A 122 3.34 14.50 -1.75
C ALA A 122 4.56 13.97 -0.98
N ASP A 123 5.66 14.71 -1.02
CA ASP A 123 6.91 14.36 -0.32
C ASP A 123 6.69 14.34 1.20
N ASP A 124 5.91 15.29 1.75
CA ASP A 124 5.58 15.29 3.19
C ASP A 124 4.82 14.02 3.60
N VAL A 125 3.99 13.45 2.71
CA VAL A 125 3.27 12.19 2.99
C VAL A 125 4.23 11.01 2.99
N ILE A 126 5.13 10.96 2.01
CA ILE A 126 6.16 9.92 1.93
C ILE A 126 7.06 10.00 3.18
N ASP A 127 7.49 11.20 3.55
CA ASP A 127 8.28 11.43 4.76
C ASP A 127 7.52 10.99 6.02
N ALA A 128 6.22 11.30 6.14
CA ALA A 128 5.42 10.85 7.27
C ALA A 128 5.37 9.31 7.37
N ILE A 129 5.23 8.62 6.23
CA ILE A 129 5.26 7.16 6.17
C ILE A 129 6.62 6.62 6.58
N LEU A 130 7.70 7.10 5.96
CA LEU A 130 9.07 6.64 6.24
C LEU A 130 9.48 6.87 7.70
N ASN A 131 9.00 7.96 8.30
CA ASN A 131 9.23 8.28 9.71
C ASN A 131 8.22 7.63 10.68
N LYS A 132 7.35 6.73 10.18
CA LYS A 132 6.36 5.98 10.98
C LYS A 132 5.39 6.88 11.76
N LYS A 133 5.05 8.05 11.20
CA LYS A 133 4.10 9.02 11.77
C LYS A 133 2.69 8.85 11.19
N THR A 134 2.33 7.62 10.88
CA THR A 134 1.06 7.26 10.24
C THR A 134 0.42 6.09 10.94
N ASP A 135 -0.91 6.11 11.03
CA ASP A 135 -1.73 5.02 11.52
C ASP A 135 -2.95 4.82 10.60
N PHE A 136 -3.78 3.81 10.88
CA PHE A 136 -4.79 3.30 9.95
C PHE A 136 -6.19 3.32 10.55
N ILE A 137 -7.18 3.61 9.70
CA ILE A 137 -8.57 3.27 9.96
C ILE A 137 -9.02 2.31 8.87
N ALA A 138 -9.51 1.15 9.29
CA ALA A 138 -10.11 0.16 8.41
C ALA A 138 -11.60 -0.01 8.77
N LYS A 139 -12.48 0.14 7.77
CA LYS A 139 -13.89 -0.17 7.94
C LYS A 139 -14.07 -1.65 8.27
N THR A 140 -14.95 -1.91 9.23
CA THR A 140 -15.38 -3.26 9.60
C THR A 140 -16.08 -3.95 8.43
N SER A 141 -16.11 -5.28 8.45
CA SER A 141 -16.88 -6.06 7.46
C SER A 141 -18.37 -5.71 7.46
N VAL A 142 -18.92 -5.26 8.59
CA VAL A 142 -20.32 -4.79 8.70
C VAL A 142 -20.52 -3.48 7.96
N GLU A 143 -19.66 -2.49 8.18
CA GLU A 143 -19.71 -1.21 7.48
C GLU A 143 -19.56 -1.39 5.97
N ARG A 144 -18.65 -2.27 5.54
CA ARG A 144 -18.51 -2.64 4.13
C ARG A 144 -19.78 -3.28 3.57
N MET A 145 -20.44 -4.19 4.30
CA MET A 145 -21.70 -4.80 3.86
C MET A 145 -22.85 -3.78 3.74
N LEU A 146 -22.91 -2.78 4.63
CA LEU A 146 -23.89 -1.70 4.52
C LEU A 146 -23.69 -0.89 3.24
N ASP A 147 -22.44 -0.65 2.85
CA ASP A 147 -22.12 -0.02 1.57
C ASP A 147 -22.57 -0.86 0.38
N TYR A 148 -22.71 -2.18 0.48
CA TYR A 148 -23.30 -3.03 -0.57
C TYR A 148 -24.84 -3.10 -0.52
N GLY A 149 -25.45 -2.90 0.65
CA GLY A 149 -26.91 -2.94 0.85
C GLY A 149 -27.62 -1.61 0.60
N ALA A 150 -26.91 -0.48 0.74
CA ALA A 150 -27.48 0.85 0.50
C ALA A 150 -27.43 1.21 -1.00
N GLY A 151 -28.58 1.12 -1.66
CA GLY A 151 -28.79 1.75 -2.96
C GLY A 151 -28.52 3.26 -2.88
N PHE A 152 -27.90 3.80 -3.93
CA PHE A 152 -27.54 5.21 -4.15
C PHE A 152 -28.13 6.22 -3.16
N VAL A 153 -27.29 6.77 -2.29
CA VAL A 153 -27.51 8.12 -1.78
C VAL A 153 -26.17 8.84 -1.78
N ASP A 154 -26.09 9.87 -2.61
CA ASP A 154 -24.94 10.74 -2.82
C ASP A 154 -24.31 11.24 -1.51
N ARG A 155 -22.97 11.23 -1.45
CA ARG A 155 -22.16 12.40 -1.07
C ARG A 155 -20.67 12.11 -1.25
N ILE A 156 -20.15 12.66 -2.34
CA ILE A 156 -18.73 12.91 -2.58
C ILE A 156 -18.32 14.09 -1.70
N VAL A 157 -17.35 13.89 -0.79
CA VAL A 157 -16.11 14.69 -0.63
C VAL A 157 -15.06 13.79 0.00
#